data_AF-A0A6A3B687-F1
#
_entry.id   AF-A0A6A3B687-F1
#
_cell.length_a   1.000
_cell.length_b   1.000
_cell.length_c   1.000
_cell.angle_alpha   90.00
_cell.angle_beta   90.00
_cell.angle_gamma   90.00
#
_symmetry.space_group_name_H-M   'P 1'
#
loop_
_entity.id
_entity.type
_entity.pdbx_description
1 polymer ?
#
loop_
_entity_poly.entity_id
_entity_poly.type
_entity_poly.pdbx_seq_one_letter_code
_entity_poly.pdbx_strand_id
1 'polypeptide(L)'
;MLNYDSIIAFIERLAILLLRKEIKNHSPSRKDGIELRREEQLRKLYCSFLQELGMKLKVPQAAIACAMMLCHRFYMRQSHAKNDWQTIATVSTFLACKIEETPRLLRDVIVVSYELIHKRDPSAPGRIRQREVYDKQKELILVGERLLLATIAFDLDIELPYKPLVAAFKKL
;
A
#
# COMPACT_ATOMS: atom_id res chain seq x y z
N MET A 1 9.57 19.54 16.56
CA MET A 1 8.65 18.97 15.56
C MET A 1 9.43 18.01 14.68
N LEU A 2 9.17 16.71 14.75
CA LEU A 2 9.74 15.78 13.77
C LEU A 2 9.10 16.12 12.41
N ASN A 3 9.94 16.45 11.43
CA ASN A 3 9.47 16.79 10.09
C ASN A 3 8.82 15.55 9.45
N TYR A 4 7.81 15.73 8.62
CA TYR A 4 7.00 14.65 8.02
C TYR A 4 7.87 13.63 7.26
N ASP A 5 8.92 14.12 6.60
CA ASP A 5 9.95 13.31 5.93
C ASP A 5 10.73 12.39 6.88
N SER A 6 10.89 12.79 8.15
CA SER A 6 11.58 11.99 9.16
C SER A 6 10.73 10.81 9.64
N ILE A 7 9.39 10.95 9.64
CA ILE A 7 8.45 9.87 9.99
C ILE A 7 8.39 8.85 8.84
N ILE A 8 8.34 9.31 7.58
CA ILE A 8 8.39 8.45 6.40
C ILE A 8 9.74 7.71 6.34
N ALA A 9 10.86 8.41 6.48
CA ALA A 9 12.18 7.78 6.51
C ALA A 9 12.32 6.78 7.67
N PHE A 10 11.62 7.01 8.79
CA PHE A 10 11.59 6.08 9.92
C PHE A 10 10.71 4.86 9.67
N ILE A 11 9.51 5.02 9.09
CA ILE A 11 8.64 3.90 8.70
C ILE A 11 9.29 3.08 7.60
N GLU A 12 9.88 3.72 6.58
CA GLU A 12 10.69 3.04 5.57
C GLU A 12 11.87 2.32 6.21
N ARG A 13 12.65 2.98 7.08
CA ARG A 13 13.77 2.33 7.77
C ARG A 13 13.34 1.17 8.66
N LEU A 14 12.19 1.25 9.31
CA LEU A 14 11.75 0.24 10.27
C LEU A 14 11.02 -0.92 9.58
N ALA A 15 10.24 -0.65 8.54
CA ALA A 15 9.78 -1.66 7.60
C ALA A 15 10.99 -2.37 6.98
N ILE A 16 12.00 -1.62 6.48
CA ILE A 16 13.25 -2.17 5.93
C ILE A 16 14.06 -2.96 7.00
N LEU A 17 14.11 -2.52 8.26
CA LEU A 17 14.84 -3.19 9.34
C LEU A 17 14.18 -4.51 9.76
N LEU A 18 12.84 -4.55 9.84
CA LEU A 18 12.09 -5.79 10.07
C LEU A 18 12.17 -6.73 8.85
N LEU A 19 12.24 -6.17 7.62
CA LEU A 19 12.39 -6.89 6.33
C LEU A 19 13.78 -7.51 6.07
N ARG A 20 14.83 -7.05 6.77
CA ARG A 20 16.21 -7.07 6.25
C ARG A 20 16.88 -8.45 6.24
N LYS A 21 16.39 -9.42 7.00
CA LYS A 21 17.04 -10.74 7.11
C LYS A 21 16.59 -11.76 6.06
N GLU A 22 15.33 -11.75 5.61
CA GLU A 22 14.83 -12.77 4.67
C GLU A 22 14.96 -12.39 3.18
N ILE A 23 14.97 -11.10 2.84
CA ILE A 23 14.81 -10.65 1.45
C ILE A 23 16.12 -10.66 0.64
N LYS A 24 17.28 -10.69 1.31
CA LYS A 24 18.53 -10.21 0.68
C LYS A 24 18.92 -10.96 -0.61
N ASN A 25 18.55 -12.24 -0.79
CA ASN A 25 18.96 -13.01 -1.97
C ASN A 25 17.86 -13.78 -2.75
N HIS A 26 16.63 -13.97 -2.24
CA HIS A 26 15.64 -14.87 -2.87
C HIS A 26 14.16 -14.41 -2.81
N SER A 27 13.86 -13.14 -3.11
CA SER A 27 12.45 -12.71 -3.21
C SER A 27 11.70 -13.46 -4.35
N PRO A 28 10.36 -13.62 -4.26
CA PRO A 28 9.56 -14.15 -5.37
C PRO A 28 9.74 -13.35 -6.67
N SER A 29 9.89 -12.03 -6.56
CA SER A 29 10.13 -11.15 -7.71
C SER A 29 11.48 -11.47 -8.38
N ARG A 30 12.53 -11.75 -7.61
CA ARG A 30 13.85 -12.17 -8.13
C ARG A 30 13.77 -13.51 -8.84
N LYS A 31 13.01 -14.47 -8.29
CA LYS A 31 12.79 -15.79 -8.92
C LYS A 31 12.06 -15.67 -10.26
N ASP A 32 11.19 -14.68 -10.41
CA ASP A 32 10.48 -14.38 -11.66
C ASP A 32 11.25 -13.41 -12.58
N GLY A 33 12.54 -13.17 -12.33
CA GLY A 33 13.41 -12.41 -13.23
C GLY A 33 13.42 -10.88 -13.05
N ILE A 34 12.84 -10.35 -11.96
CA ILE A 34 12.94 -8.93 -11.65
C ILE A 34 14.30 -8.61 -11.01
N GLU A 35 15.03 -7.66 -11.59
CA GLU A 35 16.30 -7.20 -11.04
C GLU A 35 16.12 -6.48 -9.69
N LEU A 36 17.12 -6.58 -8.81
CA LEU A 36 17.10 -5.95 -7.48
C LEU A 36 16.80 -4.45 -7.57
N ARG A 37 17.49 -3.75 -8.48
CA ARG A 37 17.29 -2.30 -8.68
C ARG A 37 15.86 -1.98 -9.10
N ARG A 38 15.28 -2.81 -9.98
CA ARG A 38 13.89 -2.64 -10.43
C ARG A 38 12.90 -2.93 -9.30
N GLU A 39 13.14 -3.99 -8.53
CA GLU A 39 12.33 -4.33 -7.37
C GLU A 39 12.37 -3.20 -6.32
N GLU A 40 13.56 -2.68 -5.99
CA GLU A 40 13.72 -1.52 -5.09
C GLU A 40 12.97 -0.28 -5.60
N GLN A 41 13.03 -0.02 -6.91
CA GLN A 41 12.31 1.09 -7.52
C GLN A 41 10.80 0.92 -7.41
N LEU A 42 10.27 -0.29 -7.67
CA LEU A 42 8.85 -0.60 -7.53
C LEU A 42 8.37 -0.39 -6.09
N ARG A 43 9.20 -0.79 -5.11
CA ARG A 43 8.92 -0.55 -3.69
C ARG A 43 8.78 0.92 -3.35
N LYS A 44 9.70 1.76 -3.84
CA LYS A 44 9.62 3.21 -3.67
C LYS A 44 8.36 3.79 -4.34
N LEU A 45 8.06 3.33 -5.55
CA LEU A 45 6.91 3.80 -6.33
C LEU A 45 5.59 3.53 -5.61
N TYR A 46 5.35 2.29 -5.15
CA TYR A 46 4.11 2.01 -4.44
C TYR A 46 4.03 2.71 -3.09
N CYS A 47 5.14 2.91 -2.38
CA CYS A 47 5.14 3.68 -1.12
C CYS A 47 4.72 5.14 -1.37
N SER A 48 5.29 5.77 -2.39
CA SER A 48 4.92 7.14 -2.77
C SER A 48 3.45 7.23 -3.20
N PHE A 49 2.98 6.25 -3.97
CA PHE A 49 1.57 6.18 -4.38
C PHE A 49 0.62 6.00 -3.19
N LEU A 50 0.93 5.08 -2.26
CA LEU A 50 0.14 4.85 -1.05
C LEU A 50 0.04 6.11 -0.18
N GLN A 51 1.14 6.86 -0.09
CA GLN A 51 1.16 8.15 0.58
C GLN A 51 0.22 9.15 -0.10
N GLU A 52 0.36 9.34 -1.41
CA GLU A 52 -0.45 10.29 -2.19
C GLU A 52 -1.94 9.92 -2.13
N LEU A 53 -2.26 8.64 -2.28
CA LEU A 53 -3.63 8.10 -2.18
C LEU A 53 -4.21 8.32 -0.79
N GLY A 54 -3.47 7.96 0.26
CA GLY A 54 -3.93 8.12 1.63
C GLY A 54 -4.16 9.58 2.00
N MET A 55 -3.28 10.50 1.56
CA MET A 55 -3.45 11.93 1.76
C MET A 55 -4.69 12.46 1.03
N LYS A 56 -4.93 12.08 -0.24
CA LYS A 56 -6.14 12.47 -0.98
C LYS A 56 -7.43 11.92 -0.36
N LEU A 57 -7.38 10.70 0.16
CA LEU A 57 -8.50 10.09 0.91
C LEU A 57 -8.62 10.63 2.34
N LYS A 58 -7.72 11.51 2.77
CA LYS A 58 -7.69 12.10 4.12
C LYS A 58 -7.72 11.05 5.22
N VAL A 59 -7.02 9.93 5.04
CA VAL A 59 -6.90 8.89 6.08
C VAL A 59 -5.71 9.21 7.00
N PRO A 60 -5.72 8.79 8.27
CA PRO A 60 -4.62 9.06 9.18
C PRO A 60 -3.33 8.39 8.72
N GLN A 61 -2.17 8.93 9.12
CA GLN A 61 -0.86 8.33 8.82
C GLN A 61 -0.75 6.88 9.30
N ALA A 62 -1.49 6.54 10.37
CA ALA A 62 -1.69 5.19 10.84
C ALA A 62 -2.13 4.22 9.74
N ALA A 63 -3.21 4.57 9.03
CA ALA A 63 -3.77 3.77 7.95
C ALA A 63 -2.83 3.72 6.74
N ILE A 64 -2.13 4.81 6.43
CA ILE A 64 -1.15 4.84 5.33
C ILE A 64 0.02 3.89 5.64
N ALA A 65 0.56 3.94 6.85
CA ALA A 65 1.63 3.06 7.29
C ALA A 65 1.19 1.59 7.29
N CYS A 66 -0.04 1.30 7.73
CA CYS A 66 -0.63 -0.03 7.65
C CYS A 66 -0.74 -0.52 6.19
N ALA A 67 -1.20 0.34 5.27
CA ALA A 67 -1.28 0.02 3.85
C ALA A 67 0.10 -0.28 3.23
N MET A 68 1.13 0.50 3.58
CA MET A 68 2.51 0.23 3.16
C MET A 68 2.97 -1.14 3.66
N MET A 69 2.68 -1.46 4.92
CA MET A 69 3.09 -2.74 5.51
C MET A 69 2.38 -3.93 4.87
N LEU A 70 1.08 -3.82 4.60
CA LEU A 70 0.32 -4.82 3.83
C LEU A 70 0.93 -5.04 2.44
N CYS A 71 1.24 -3.98 1.71
CA CYS A 71 1.83 -4.06 0.38
C CYS A 71 3.23 -4.71 0.41
N HIS A 72 4.06 -4.34 1.39
CA HIS A 72 5.35 -4.99 1.63
C HIS A 72 5.19 -6.49 1.94
N ARG A 73 4.30 -6.86 2.88
CA ARG A 73 4.03 -8.25 3.25
C ARG A 73 3.53 -9.06 2.06
N PHE A 74 2.70 -8.47 1.21
CA PHE A 74 2.24 -9.11 -0.02
C PHE A 74 3.41 -9.47 -0.95
N TYR A 75 4.26 -8.50 -1.29
CA TYR A 75 5.38 -8.70 -2.22
C TYR A 75 6.59 -9.45 -1.65
N MET A 76 6.57 -9.82 -0.37
CA MET A 76 7.47 -10.84 0.17
C MET A 76 7.08 -12.24 -0.28
N ARG A 77 5.79 -12.49 -0.49
CA ARG A 77 5.22 -13.79 -0.82
C ARG A 77 4.84 -13.90 -2.29
N GLN A 78 4.55 -12.76 -2.92
CA GLN A 78 4.13 -12.63 -4.30
C GLN A 78 5.14 -11.82 -5.12
N SER A 79 5.08 -12.00 -6.44
CA SER A 79 5.99 -11.36 -7.37
C SER A 79 5.37 -10.12 -8.00
N HIS A 80 6.17 -9.06 -8.17
CA HIS A 80 5.79 -7.89 -8.96
C HIS A 80 5.64 -8.21 -10.46
N ALA A 81 6.19 -9.34 -10.94
CA ALA A 81 6.02 -9.74 -12.34
C ALA A 81 4.62 -10.27 -12.63
N LYS A 82 3.93 -10.77 -11.59
CA LYS A 82 2.63 -11.44 -11.68
C LYS A 82 1.47 -10.59 -11.16
N ASN A 83 1.76 -9.54 -10.38
CA ASN A 83 0.76 -8.74 -9.70
C ASN A 83 1.05 -7.25 -9.89
N ASP A 84 0.08 -6.53 -10.44
CA ASP A 84 0.15 -5.08 -10.65
C ASP A 84 0.21 -4.32 -9.31
N TRP A 85 1.25 -3.50 -9.14
CA TRP A 85 1.51 -2.85 -7.86
C TRP A 85 0.52 -1.74 -7.55
N GLN A 86 -0.02 -1.04 -8.55
CA GLN A 86 -1.04 -0.02 -8.32
C GLN A 86 -2.33 -0.63 -7.77
N THR A 87 -2.71 -1.79 -8.32
CA THR A 87 -3.87 -2.56 -7.86
C THR A 87 -3.67 -3.04 -6.43
N ILE A 88 -2.54 -3.71 -6.13
CA ILE A 88 -2.25 -4.20 -4.78
C ILE A 88 -2.13 -3.06 -3.76
N ALA A 89 -1.53 -1.93 -4.15
CA ALA A 89 -1.46 -0.75 -3.30
C ALA A 89 -2.86 -0.20 -2.99
N THR A 90 -3.73 -0.08 -3.99
CA THR A 90 -5.12 0.38 -3.80
C THR A 90 -5.89 -0.54 -2.86
N VAL A 91 -5.77 -1.86 -3.05
CA VAL A 91 -6.36 -2.88 -2.17
C VAL A 91 -5.81 -2.77 -0.76
N SER A 92 -4.50 -2.58 -0.61
CA SER A 92 -3.84 -2.43 0.69
C SER A 92 -4.36 -1.19 1.43
N THR A 93 -4.59 -0.07 0.75
CA THR A 93 -5.23 1.11 1.34
C THR A 93 -6.65 0.81 1.80
N PHE A 94 -7.45 0.15 0.95
CA PHE A 94 -8.83 -0.20 1.30
C PHE A 94 -8.89 -1.10 2.55
N LEU A 95 -8.04 -2.13 2.61
CA LEU A 95 -7.97 -3.03 3.76
C LEU A 95 -7.44 -2.33 5.01
N ALA A 96 -6.39 -1.51 4.90
CA ALA A 96 -5.83 -0.75 6.02
C ALA A 96 -6.82 0.21 6.65
N CYS A 97 -7.69 0.85 5.85
CA CYS A 97 -8.75 1.71 6.37
C CYS A 97 -9.73 0.95 7.28
N LYS A 98 -9.97 -0.33 6.99
CA LYS A 98 -10.80 -1.19 7.85
C LYS A 98 -10.07 -1.60 9.12
N ILE A 99 -8.80 -2.00 9.01
CA ILE A 99 -7.98 -2.43 10.16
C ILE A 99 -7.78 -1.29 11.16
N GLU A 100 -7.50 -0.08 10.69
CA GLU A 100 -7.27 1.09 11.55
C GLU A 100 -8.57 1.84 11.90
N GLU A 101 -9.74 1.21 11.75
CA GLU A 101 -11.05 1.76 12.13
C GLU A 101 -11.31 3.17 11.55
N THR A 102 -10.83 3.40 10.32
CA THR A 102 -11.05 4.63 9.55
C THR A 102 -11.61 4.32 8.16
N PRO A 103 -12.75 3.60 8.09
CA PRO A 103 -13.25 3.06 6.84
C PRO A 103 -13.56 4.17 5.82
N ARG A 104 -13.17 3.90 4.57
CA ARG A 104 -13.51 4.72 3.40
C ARG A 104 -14.44 3.93 2.49
N LEU A 105 -15.36 4.64 1.83
CA LEU A 105 -16.23 4.02 0.85
C LEU A 105 -15.39 3.44 -0.28
N LEU A 106 -15.66 2.19 -0.66
CA LEU A 106 -14.97 1.52 -1.76
C LEU A 106 -14.99 2.37 -3.04
N ARG A 107 -16.10 3.05 -3.31
CA ARG A 107 -16.24 4.00 -4.42
C ARG A 107 -15.18 5.10 -4.38
N ASP A 108 -14.95 5.71 -3.23
CA ASP A 108 -14.00 6.82 -3.12
C ASP A 108 -12.57 6.32 -3.30
N VAL A 109 -12.25 5.14 -2.75
CA VAL A 109 -10.95 4.51 -2.95
C VAL A 109 -10.71 4.22 -4.43
N ILE A 110 -11.69 3.63 -5.14
CA ILE A 110 -11.62 3.36 -6.60
C ILE A 110 -11.39 4.65 -7.39
N VAL A 111 -12.21 5.67 -7.16
CA VAL A 111 -12.18 6.90 -7.95
C VAL A 111 -10.85 7.62 -7.76
N VAL A 112 -10.42 7.82 -6.50
CA VAL A 112 -9.20 8.56 -6.21
C VAL A 112 -7.96 7.79 -6.67
N SER A 113 -7.92 6.46 -6.50
CA SER A 113 -6.78 5.67 -6.98
C SER A 113 -6.71 5.67 -8.51
N TYR A 114 -7.84 5.53 -9.20
CA TYR A 114 -7.88 5.54 -10.65
C TYR A 114 -7.39 6.88 -11.23
N GLU A 115 -7.85 7.99 -10.66
CA GLU A 115 -7.40 9.34 -11.05
C GLU A 115 -5.90 9.55 -10.80
N LEU A 116 -5.37 8.99 -9.70
CA LEU A 116 -3.93 9.03 -9.42
C LEU A 116 -3.10 8.22 -10.41
N ILE A 117 -3.55 7.00 -10.73
CA ILE A 117 -2.89 6.10 -11.69
C ILE A 117 -2.84 6.77 -13.07
N HIS A 118 -3.92 7.45 -13.45
CA HIS A 118 -4.08 8.10 -14.75
C HIS A 118 -3.90 9.61 -14.68
N LYS A 119 -3.10 10.14 -13.74
CA LYS A 119 -2.97 11.59 -13.48
C LYS A 119 -2.50 12.45 -14.66
N ARG A 120 -1.94 11.82 -15.71
CA ARG A 120 -1.52 12.49 -16.96
C ARG A 120 -2.63 12.54 -18.02
N ASP A 121 -3.72 11.80 -17.82
CA ASP A 121 -4.86 11.74 -18.72
C ASP A 121 -6.00 12.64 -18.18
N PRO A 122 -6.26 13.80 -18.81
CA PRO A 122 -7.30 14.73 -18.34
C PRO A 122 -8.71 14.14 -18.46
N SER A 123 -8.91 13.08 -19.25
CA SER A 123 -10.21 12.41 -19.38
C SER A 123 -10.48 11.36 -18.30
N ALA A 124 -9.48 11.03 -17.46
CA ALA A 124 -9.60 9.99 -16.44
C ALA A 124 -10.75 10.20 -15.43
N PRO A 125 -11.01 11.41 -14.89
CA PRO A 125 -12.13 11.65 -13.99
C PRO A 125 -13.50 11.43 -14.64
N GLY A 126 -13.59 11.68 -15.95
CA GLY A 126 -14.80 11.37 -16.73
C GLY A 126 -14.94 9.88 -16.99
N ARG A 127 -13.84 9.21 -17.36
CA ARG A 127 -13.83 7.78 -17.69
C ARG A 127 -14.20 6.90 -16.49
N ILE A 128 -13.69 7.18 -15.29
CA ILE A 128 -14.01 6.38 -14.09
C ILE A 128 -15.47 6.48 -13.65
N ARG A 129 -16.21 7.51 -14.10
CA ARG A 129 -17.65 7.63 -13.83
C ARG A 129 -18.49 6.78 -14.77
N GLN A 130 -17.90 6.26 -15.85
CA GLN A 130 -18.58 5.29 -16.71
C GLN A 130 -18.77 3.99 -15.95
N ARG A 131 -20.02 3.48 -15.95
CA ARG A 131 -20.42 2.31 -15.16
C ARG A 131 -19.54 1.09 -15.44
N GLU A 132 -19.28 0.80 -16.71
CA GLU A 132 -18.47 -0.35 -17.13
C GLU A 132 -17.02 -0.29 -16.61
N VAL A 133 -16.43 0.91 -16.61
CA VAL A 133 -15.06 1.12 -16.13
C VAL A 133 -15.03 0.99 -14.61
N TYR A 134 -15.97 1.64 -13.93
CA TYR A 134 -16.10 1.55 -12.47
C TYR A 134 -16.32 0.11 -12.00
N ASP A 135 -17.24 -0.63 -12.63
CA ASP A 135 -17.56 -2.00 -12.23
C ASP A 135 -16.36 -2.93 -12.42
N LYS A 136 -15.58 -2.77 -13.52
CA LYS A 136 -14.31 -3.49 -13.70
C LYS A 136 -13.29 -3.18 -12.60
N GLN A 137 -13.10 -1.91 -12.25
CA GLN A 137 -12.17 -1.54 -11.17
C GLN A 137 -12.64 -2.07 -9.81
N LYS A 138 -13.95 -2.04 -9.56
CA LYS A 138 -14.55 -2.59 -8.35
C LYS A 138 -14.30 -4.09 -8.23
N GLU A 139 -14.58 -4.86 -9.28
CA GLU A 139 -14.31 -6.31 -9.30
C GLU A 139 -12.83 -6.61 -9.06
N LEU A 140 -11.94 -5.87 -9.73
CA LEU A 140 -10.50 -6.03 -9.57
C LEU A 140 -10.05 -5.82 -8.12
N ILE A 141 -10.56 -4.79 -7.43
CA ILE A 141 -10.24 -4.52 -6.03
C ILE A 141 -10.81 -5.62 -5.12
N LEU A 142 -12.04 -6.10 -5.36
CA LEU A 142 -12.65 -7.14 -4.55
C LEU A 142 -11.93 -8.50 -4.69
N VAL A 143 -11.48 -8.84 -5.90
CA VAL A 143 -10.65 -10.02 -6.13
C VAL A 143 -9.27 -9.83 -5.48
N GLY A 144 -8.67 -8.66 -5.66
CA GLY A 144 -7.38 -8.31 -5.06
C GLY A 144 -7.41 -8.35 -3.53
N GLU A 145 -8.51 -7.94 -2.91
CA GLU A 145 -8.70 -8.02 -1.45
C GLU A 145 -8.61 -9.46 -0.94
N ARG A 146 -9.33 -10.39 -1.59
CA ARG A 146 -9.28 -11.81 -1.25
C ARG A 146 -7.87 -12.36 -1.42
N LEU A 147 -7.20 -11.98 -2.52
CA LEU A 147 -5.83 -12.40 -2.80
C LEU A 147 -4.84 -11.86 -1.75
N LEU A 148 -4.97 -10.60 -1.35
CA LEU A 148 -4.15 -9.97 -0.31
C LEU A 148 -4.32 -10.70 1.03
N LEU A 149 -5.56 -10.89 1.48
CA LEU A 149 -5.90 -11.59 2.73
C LEU A 149 -5.37 -13.02 2.75
N ALA A 150 -5.59 -13.78 1.68
CA ALA A 150 -5.08 -15.14 1.56
C ALA A 150 -3.53 -15.17 1.56
N THR A 151 -2.90 -14.22 0.87
CA THR A 151 -1.42 -14.14 0.78
C THR A 151 -0.80 -13.87 2.15
N ILE A 152 -1.37 -12.96 2.94
CA ILE A 152 -0.89 -12.66 4.30
C ILE A 152 -1.41 -13.66 5.34
N ALA A 153 -2.12 -14.72 4.92
CA ALA A 153 -2.72 -15.73 5.81
C ALA A 153 -3.60 -15.13 6.92
N PHE A 154 -4.32 -14.04 6.60
CA PHE A 154 -5.15 -13.29 7.56
C PHE A 154 -4.38 -12.77 8.80
N ASP A 155 -3.05 -12.69 8.74
CA ASP A 155 -2.23 -12.00 9.75
C ASP A 155 -2.37 -10.49 9.57
N LEU A 156 -3.38 -9.94 10.24
CA LEU A 156 -3.72 -8.51 10.27
C LEU A 156 -3.14 -7.78 11.48
N ASP A 157 -2.45 -8.50 12.38
CA ASP A 157 -1.78 -7.93 13.55
C ASP A 157 -0.49 -7.22 13.09
N ILE A 158 -0.68 -6.06 12.48
CA ILE A 158 0.40 -5.18 12.07
C ILE A 158 0.67 -4.24 13.24
N GLU A 159 1.63 -4.61 14.09
CA GLU A 159 2.19 -3.68 15.06
C GLU A 159 2.87 -2.54 14.31
N LEU A 160 2.18 -1.40 14.25
CA LEU A 160 2.72 -0.24 13.58
C LEU A 160 3.87 0.34 14.41
N PRO A 161 5.07 0.50 13.83
CA PRO A 161 6.28 0.92 14.55
C PRO A 161 6.13 2.22 15.36
N TYR A 162 5.22 3.09 14.94
CA TYR A 162 5.01 4.39 15.59
C TYR A 162 4.11 4.29 16.85
N LYS A 163 3.31 3.23 17.04
CA LYS A 163 2.43 3.08 18.23
C LYS A 163 3.27 3.01 19.53
N PRO A 164 4.33 2.18 19.63
CA PRO A 164 5.24 2.19 20.78
C PRO A 164 6.01 3.50 20.95
N LEU A 165 6.42 4.16 19.85
CA LEU A 165 7.14 5.43 19.90
C LEU A 165 6.29 6.58 20.42
N VAL A 166 5.06 6.72 19.94
CA VAL A 166 4.12 7.74 20.44
C VAL A 166 3.83 7.48 21.92
N ALA A 167 3.69 6.22 22.34
CA ALA A 167 3.53 5.88 23.75
C ALA A 167 4.77 6.24 24.60
N ALA A 168 5.98 6.04 24.07
CA ALA A 168 7.22 6.45 24.74
C ALA A 168 7.35 7.97 24.86
N PHE A 169 6.98 8.72 23.82
CA PHE A 169 7.00 10.19 23.84
C PHE A 169 5.93 10.81 24.74
N LYS A 170 4.81 10.12 24.99
CA LYS A 170 3.78 10.56 25.95
C LYS A 170 4.15 10.31 27.42
N LYS A 171 5.19 9.53 27.68
CA LYS A 171 5.70 9.21 29.03
C LYS A 171 6.88 10.09 29.46
N LEU A 172 7.28 11.04 28.59
CA LEU A 172 8.22 12.13 28.87
C LEU A 172 7.42 13.42 29.11
#